data_AF-E1VHT5-F1
#
_entry.id   AF-E1VHT5-F1
#
_cell.length_a   1.000
_cell.length_b   1.000
_cell.length_c   1.000
_cell.angle_alpha   90.00
_cell.angle_beta   90.00
_cell.angle_gamma   90.00
#
_symmetry.space_group_name_H-M   'P 1'
#
loop_
_entity.id
_entity.type
_entity.pdbx_description
1 polymer ?
#
loop_
_entity_poly.entity_id
_entity_poly.type
_entity_poly.pdbx_seq_one_letter_code
_entity_poly.pdbx_strand_id
1 'polypeptide(L)'
;MGDGRLPLKLKQYPSTNLMKPRQPVDRTSVHDIVVYGGTQGKVSNLMPPMGNDLTWTQTESVVDFVLFLRQEPQKAAAMLAALRSQNAVSRNVGQDIFTTRCVLCHGPHGEGNGRMAKVIKNPPPADLTASRLPDDYLMQIISKGGEGVGRSPQMPPWGNQLNKVEIESVILYLKSIRD
;
A
#
# COMPACT_ATOMS: atom_id res chain seq x y z
N MET A 1 10.98 1.19 -7.45
CA MET A 1 10.59 2.16 -6.41
C MET A 1 9.19 1.75 -5.97
N GLY A 2 9.10 1.35 -4.70
CA GLY A 2 8.07 0.46 -4.18
C GLY A 2 7.08 1.20 -3.30
N ASP A 3 6.27 2.06 -3.93
CA ASP A 3 5.24 2.85 -3.24
C ASP A 3 3.98 2.01 -2.97
N GLY A 4 4.16 0.81 -2.42
CA GLY A 4 3.04 -0.06 -2.09
C GLY A 4 3.40 -1.05 -0.99
N ARG A 5 2.48 -1.24 -0.04
CA ARG A 5 2.56 -2.23 1.06
C ARG A 5 2.49 -3.70 0.57
N LEU A 6 3.07 -4.04 -0.57
CA LEU A 6 3.34 -5.43 -0.94
C LEU A 6 4.80 -5.69 -0.55
N PRO A 7 5.06 -6.41 0.54
CA PRO A 7 6.40 -6.91 0.79
C PRO A 7 6.70 -7.97 -0.27
N LEU A 8 7.18 -7.54 -1.42
CA LEU A 8 7.88 -8.44 -2.33
C LEU A 8 9.13 -8.90 -1.57
N LYS A 9 9.16 -10.18 -1.18
CA LYS A 9 10.36 -10.81 -0.63
C LYS A 9 11.39 -10.91 -1.76
N LEU A 10 12.13 -9.83 -1.98
CA LEU A 10 13.26 -9.82 -2.89
C LEU A 10 14.37 -10.67 -2.26
N LYS A 11 14.96 -11.61 -3.02
CA LYS A 11 15.95 -12.58 -2.51
C LYS A 11 17.10 -11.96 -1.72
N GLN A 12 17.47 -10.72 -2.06
CA GLN A 12 18.58 -9.97 -1.44
C GLN A 12 18.12 -8.90 -0.44
N TYR A 13 16.81 -8.66 -0.32
CA TYR A 13 16.29 -7.62 0.57
C TYR A 13 16.06 -8.20 1.97
N PRO A 14 16.62 -7.58 3.03
CA PRO A 14 16.49 -8.08 4.39
C PRO A 14 15.03 -8.09 4.83
N SER A 15 14.67 -8.98 5.77
CA SER A 15 13.28 -9.05 6.22
C SER A 15 12.83 -7.72 6.83
N THR A 16 11.78 -7.14 6.26
CA THR A 16 11.14 -5.88 6.66
C THR A 16 10.15 -6.02 7.82
N ASN A 17 10.09 -7.18 8.47
CA ASN A 17 9.16 -7.39 9.57
C ASN A 17 9.54 -6.50 10.77
N LEU A 18 8.81 -5.40 10.93
CA LEU A 18 9.00 -4.43 12.00
C LEU A 18 8.67 -4.98 13.39
N MET A 19 7.95 -6.10 13.48
CA MET A 19 7.60 -6.78 14.73
C MET A 19 8.75 -7.63 15.27
N LYS A 20 9.75 -7.96 14.43
CA LYS A 20 10.95 -8.67 14.87
C LYS A 20 12.06 -7.65 15.11
N PRO A 21 12.53 -7.46 16.36
CA PRO A 21 13.61 -6.51 16.61
C PRO A 21 14.89 -6.99 15.92
N ARG A 22 15.27 -6.30 14.85
CA ARG A 22 16.66 -6.20 14.43
C ARG A 22 17.18 -4.92 15.06
N GLN A 23 18.23 -5.06 15.87
CA GLN A 23 18.97 -3.94 16.45
C GLN A 23 19.01 -2.74 15.50
N PRO A 24 18.90 -1.51 16.02
CA PRO A 24 18.92 -1.09 17.42
C PRO A 24 17.53 -0.85 18.01
N VAL A 25 17.44 -1.01 19.33
CA VAL A 25 16.17 -1.13 20.09
C VAL A 25 15.75 0.17 20.78
N ASP A 26 16.69 1.10 20.99
CA ASP A 26 16.47 2.36 21.69
C ASP A 26 16.02 3.49 20.75
N ARG A 27 15.42 4.53 21.34
CA ARG A 27 14.83 5.64 20.62
C ARG A 27 15.82 6.40 19.75
N THR A 28 17.00 6.71 20.28
CA THR A 28 18.04 7.48 19.57
C THR A 28 18.46 6.74 18.32
N SER A 29 18.68 5.43 18.44
CA SER A 29 19.11 4.65 17.32
C SER A 29 18.00 4.43 16.27
N VAL A 30 16.73 4.34 16.68
CA VAL A 30 15.59 4.34 15.73
C VAL A 30 15.49 5.68 15.01
N HIS A 31 15.68 6.80 15.72
CA HIS A 31 15.72 8.14 15.13
C HIS A 31 16.83 8.27 14.08
N ASP A 32 18.08 7.89 14.43
CA ASP A 32 19.20 7.90 13.50
C ASP A 32 18.91 7.08 12.22
N ILE A 33 18.26 5.94 12.38
CA ILE A 33 17.89 5.07 11.26
C ILE A 33 16.83 5.72 10.36
N VAL A 34 15.83 6.40 10.94
CA VAL A 34 14.83 7.13 10.14
C VAL A 34 15.50 8.26 9.37
N VAL A 35 16.35 9.05 10.02
CA VAL A 35 16.99 10.23 9.41
C VAL A 35 18.02 9.82 8.36
N TYR A 36 18.94 8.92 8.72
CA TYR A 36 20.13 8.60 7.92
C TYR A 36 20.01 7.29 7.12
N GLY A 37 19.01 6.45 7.39
CA GLY A 37 18.85 5.17 6.72
C GLY A 37 20.08 4.27 6.83
N GLY A 38 20.42 3.58 5.75
CA GLY A 38 21.59 2.69 5.66
C GLY A 38 22.95 3.40 5.53
N THR A 39 22.99 4.74 5.43
CA THR A 39 24.25 5.48 5.17
C THR A 39 25.28 5.36 6.30
N GLN A 40 24.83 5.05 7.52
CA GLN A 40 25.70 4.85 8.69
C GLN A 40 26.16 3.39 8.87
N GLY A 41 25.80 2.48 7.96
CA GLY A 41 26.19 1.06 8.05
C GLY A 41 25.56 0.26 9.20
N LYS A 42 24.70 0.89 10.01
CA LYS A 42 23.97 0.24 11.14
C LYS A 42 22.83 -0.67 10.65
N VAL A 43 22.29 -0.39 9.47
CA VAL A 43 21.21 -1.15 8.81
C VAL A 43 21.55 -1.34 7.34
N SER A 44 20.70 -2.07 6.61
CA SER A 44 20.91 -2.30 5.18
C SER A 44 21.00 -0.98 4.39
N ASN A 45 21.96 -0.91 3.47
CA ASN A 45 22.13 0.18 2.51
C ASN A 45 20.90 0.40 1.60
N LEU A 46 19.93 -0.53 1.62
CA LEU A 46 18.66 -0.42 0.90
C LEU A 46 17.59 0.38 1.66
N MET A 47 17.85 0.77 2.90
CA MET A 47 17.00 1.67 3.66
C MET A 47 17.34 3.12 3.30
N PRO A 48 16.44 3.87 2.64
CA PRO A 48 16.71 5.25 2.27
C PRO A 48 16.72 6.17 3.51
N PRO A 49 17.53 7.25 3.50
CA PRO A 49 17.45 8.31 4.50
C PRO A 49 16.17 9.14 4.30
N MET A 50 15.36 9.33 5.35
CA MET A 50 14.11 10.10 5.30
C MET A 50 14.25 11.52 5.88
N GLY A 51 15.45 11.92 6.34
CA GLY A 51 15.65 13.18 7.05
C GLY A 51 15.27 14.45 6.26
N ASN A 52 15.29 14.39 4.93
CA ASN A 52 14.86 15.50 4.07
C ASN A 52 13.38 15.44 3.67
N ASP A 53 12.74 14.28 3.84
CA ASP A 53 11.35 14.04 3.45
C ASP A 53 10.37 14.24 4.60
N LEU A 54 10.86 14.26 5.84
CA LEU A 54 10.07 14.38 7.06
C LEU A 54 10.45 15.64 7.82
N THR A 55 9.44 16.36 8.31
CA THR A 55 9.63 17.36 9.35
C THR A 55 10.10 16.71 10.66
N TRP A 56 10.62 17.53 11.59
CA TRP A 56 11.02 17.03 12.91
C TRP A 56 9.88 16.30 13.62
N THR A 57 8.69 16.90 13.69
CA THR A 57 7.52 16.28 14.34
C THR A 57 7.10 14.97 13.66
N GLN A 58 7.19 14.89 12.33
CA GLN A 58 6.90 13.66 11.61
C GLN A 58 7.94 12.58 11.89
N THR A 59 9.22 12.94 11.94
CA THR A 59 10.31 12.03 12.33
C THR A 59 10.06 11.47 13.73
N GLU A 60 9.80 12.33 14.71
CA GLU A 60 9.51 11.90 16.09
C GLU A 60 8.27 10.98 16.15
N SER A 61 7.21 11.32 15.41
CA SER A 61 6.00 10.49 15.33
C SER A 61 6.27 9.11 14.74
N VAL A 62 7.13 9.02 13.72
CA VAL A 62 7.56 7.74 13.13
C VAL A 62 8.38 6.94 14.13
N VAL A 63 9.31 7.59 14.84
CA VAL A 63 10.14 6.94 15.87
C VAL A 63 9.27 6.34 16.97
N ASP A 64 8.36 7.13 17.54
CA ASP A 64 7.48 6.70 18.61
C ASP A 64 6.54 5.57 18.14
N PHE A 65 6.03 5.66 16.91
CA PHE A 65 5.22 4.60 16.31
C PHE A 65 6.00 3.31 16.11
N VAL A 66 7.25 3.36 15.62
CA VAL A 66 8.10 2.18 15.45
C VAL A 66 8.40 1.51 16.80
N LEU A 67 8.68 2.31 17.84
CA LEU A 67 8.89 1.80 19.19
C LEU A 67 7.61 1.16 19.75
N PHE A 68 6.46 1.82 19.61
CA PHE A 68 5.18 1.28 20.05
C PHE A 68 4.84 -0.03 19.35
N LEU A 69 5.06 -0.12 18.03
CA LEU A 69 4.84 -1.34 17.25
C LEU A 69 5.73 -2.51 17.73
N ARG A 70 6.97 -2.23 18.14
CA ARG A 70 7.91 -3.24 18.65
C ARG A 70 7.57 -3.69 20.07
N GLN A 71 7.16 -2.77 20.94
CA GLN A 71 6.87 -3.04 22.35
C GLN A 71 5.48 -3.68 22.54
N GLU A 72 4.47 -3.14 21.85
CA GLU A 72 3.06 -3.47 22.05
C GLU A 72 2.38 -3.83 20.71
N PRO A 73 2.86 -4.89 20.01
CA PRO A 73 2.46 -5.20 18.64
C PRO A 73 0.94 -5.36 18.44
N GLN A 74 0.27 -5.99 19.41
CA GLN A 74 -1.17 -6.23 19.36
C GLN A 74 -1.96 -4.94 19.57
N LYS A 75 -1.55 -4.07 20.51
CA LYS A 75 -2.20 -2.77 20.73
C LYS A 75 -1.99 -1.84 19.55
N ALA A 76 -0.78 -1.81 18.99
CA ALA A 76 -0.49 -1.04 17.78
C ALA A 76 -1.35 -1.50 16.59
N ALA A 77 -1.48 -2.81 16.39
CA ALA A 77 -2.36 -3.35 15.35
C ALA A 77 -3.83 -2.97 15.59
N ALA A 78 -4.31 -3.04 16.83
CA ALA A 78 -5.68 -2.66 17.19
C ALA A 78 -5.94 -1.16 16.97
N MET A 79 -5.00 -0.29 17.35
CA MET A 79 -5.08 1.16 17.12
C MET A 79 -5.15 1.48 15.61
N LEU A 80 -4.31 0.85 14.80
CA LEU A 80 -4.35 1.01 13.34
C LEU A 80 -5.69 0.53 12.76
N ALA A 81 -6.23 -0.57 13.27
CA ALA A 81 -7.54 -1.06 12.85
C ALA A 81 -8.66 -0.08 13.22
N ALA A 82 -8.63 0.50 14.43
CA ALA A 82 -9.59 1.49 14.88
C ALA A 82 -9.52 2.80 14.07
N LEU A 83 -8.32 3.25 13.70
CA LEU A 83 -8.16 4.41 12.80
C LEU A 83 -8.75 4.11 11.42
N ARG A 84 -8.51 2.91 10.88
CA ARG A 84 -9.09 2.50 9.59
C ARG A 84 -10.60 2.40 9.63
N SER A 85 -11.19 1.96 10.74
CA SER A 85 -12.65 1.85 10.88
C SER A 85 -13.34 3.21 11.06
N GLN A 86 -12.59 4.24 11.46
CA GLN A 86 -13.09 5.62 11.56
C GLN A 86 -13.02 6.38 10.24
N ASN A 87 -12.27 5.88 9.26
CA ASN A 87 -12.24 6.51 7.94
C ASN A 87 -13.63 6.44 7.31
N ALA A 88 -14.10 7.57 6.79
CA ALA A 88 -15.24 7.62 5.89
C ALA A 88 -14.80 7.34 4.45
N VAL A 89 -15.76 6.97 3.60
CA VAL A 89 -15.53 6.83 2.15
C VAL A 89 -14.98 8.16 1.62
N SER A 90 -13.82 8.13 0.98
CA SER A 90 -13.12 9.35 0.52
C SER A 90 -12.39 9.12 -0.80
N ARG A 91 -12.51 10.09 -1.72
CA ARG A 91 -11.81 10.05 -3.02
C ARG A 91 -10.30 9.98 -2.84
N ASN A 92 -9.73 10.72 -1.90
CA ASN A 92 -8.28 10.76 -1.67
C ASN A 92 -7.77 9.40 -1.19
N VAL A 93 -8.49 8.75 -0.27
CA VAL A 93 -8.16 7.38 0.18
C VAL A 93 -8.22 6.40 -0.99
N GLY A 94 -9.23 6.51 -1.85
CA GLY A 94 -9.34 5.69 -3.06
C GLY A 94 -8.19 5.91 -4.03
N GLN A 95 -7.79 7.15 -4.24
CA GLN A 95 -6.66 7.53 -5.07
C GLN A 95 -5.35 6.93 -4.55
N ASP A 96 -5.08 7.07 -3.25
CA ASP A 96 -3.88 6.51 -2.61
C ASP A 96 -3.82 4.99 -2.73
N ILE A 97 -4.95 4.30 -2.54
CA ILE A 97 -5.01 2.85 -2.74
C ILE A 97 -4.77 2.51 -4.21
N PHE A 98 -5.37 3.24 -5.14
CA PHE A 98 -5.22 2.99 -6.57
C PHE A 98 -3.77 3.17 -7.03
N THR A 99 -3.12 4.27 -6.67
CA THR A 99 -1.73 4.57 -7.04
C THR A 99 -0.74 3.58 -6.44
N THR A 100 -1.05 3.01 -5.28
CA THR A 100 -0.17 2.05 -4.60
C THR A 100 -0.40 0.59 -5.02
N ARG A 101 -1.62 0.23 -5.45
CA ARG A 101 -2.00 -1.19 -5.71
C ARG A 101 -2.41 -1.49 -7.15
N CYS A 102 -3.12 -0.58 -7.80
CA CYS A 102 -3.80 -0.83 -9.07
C CYS A 102 -2.99 -0.31 -10.28
N VAL A 103 -2.24 0.78 -10.07
CA VAL A 103 -1.49 1.51 -11.11
C VAL A 103 -0.54 0.62 -11.92
N LEU A 104 -0.02 -0.43 -11.30
CA LEU A 104 0.95 -1.33 -11.90
C LEU A 104 0.42 -2.00 -13.17
N CYS A 105 -0.87 -2.31 -13.17
CA CYS A 105 -1.57 -3.00 -14.25
C CYS A 105 -2.44 -2.02 -15.03
N HIS A 106 -3.20 -1.16 -14.33
CA HIS A 106 -4.17 -0.27 -14.96
C HIS A 106 -3.60 1.07 -15.41
N GLY A 107 -2.34 1.39 -15.06
CA GLY A 107 -1.70 2.65 -15.45
C GLY A 107 -2.04 3.82 -14.53
N PRO A 108 -1.31 4.95 -14.64
CA PRO A 108 -1.47 6.13 -13.79
C PRO A 108 -2.87 6.73 -13.85
N HIS A 109 -3.51 6.67 -15.02
CA HIS A 109 -4.84 7.23 -15.27
C HIS A 109 -5.93 6.17 -15.42
N GLY A 110 -5.61 4.89 -15.20
CA GLY A 110 -6.59 3.80 -15.28
C GLY A 110 -6.88 3.28 -16.70
N GLU A 111 -6.10 3.67 -17.71
CA GLU A 111 -6.31 3.34 -19.12
C GLU A 111 -5.96 1.89 -19.52
N GLY A 112 -5.60 1.02 -18.55
CA GLY A 112 -5.19 -0.35 -18.83
C GLY A 112 -3.78 -0.48 -19.42
N ASN A 113 -2.99 0.60 -19.40
CA ASN A 113 -1.66 0.71 -20.02
C ASN A 113 -0.51 0.64 -19.00
N GLY A 114 -0.76 0.11 -17.80
CA GLY A 114 0.27 -0.02 -16.76
C GLY A 114 1.43 -0.90 -17.19
N ARG A 115 2.56 -0.86 -16.45
CA ARG A 115 3.77 -1.62 -16.83
C ARG A 115 3.50 -3.11 -17.09
N MET A 116 2.56 -3.69 -16.35
CA MET A 116 2.19 -5.11 -16.45
C MET A 116 1.34 -5.41 -17.69
N ALA A 117 0.73 -4.43 -18.34
CA ALA A 117 0.03 -4.62 -19.61
C ALA A 117 0.95 -5.11 -20.74
N LYS A 118 2.26 -4.90 -20.62
CA LYS A 118 3.26 -5.46 -21.55
C LYS A 118 3.40 -6.99 -21.44
N VAL A 119 3.07 -7.54 -20.27
CA VAL A 119 3.25 -8.96 -19.92
C VAL A 119 1.91 -9.70 -19.92
N ILE A 120 0.87 -9.11 -19.33
CA ILE A 120 -0.47 -9.67 -19.25
C ILE A 120 -1.23 -9.25 -20.51
N LYS A 121 -1.31 -10.15 -21.50
CA LYS A 121 -1.93 -9.85 -22.80
C LYS A 121 -3.29 -10.52 -23.02
N ASN A 122 -3.63 -11.58 -22.27
CA ASN A 122 -4.80 -12.42 -22.54
C ASN A 122 -5.62 -12.70 -21.26
N PRO A 123 -6.70 -11.92 -21.02
CA PRO A 123 -6.94 -10.60 -21.60
C PRO A 123 -5.99 -9.54 -21.02
N PRO A 124 -5.76 -8.41 -21.72
CA PRO A 124 -4.98 -7.31 -21.15
C PRO A 124 -5.74 -6.66 -19.97
N PRO A 125 -5.04 -5.92 -19.08
CA PRO A 125 -5.71 -5.10 -18.08
C PRO A 125 -6.75 -4.18 -18.72
N ALA A 126 -7.94 -4.13 -18.12
CA ALA A 126 -9.03 -3.31 -18.65
C ALA A 126 -8.72 -1.81 -18.54
N ASP A 127 -9.18 -1.07 -19.56
CA ASP A 127 -9.35 0.38 -19.49
C ASP A 127 -10.52 0.72 -18.56
N LEU A 128 -10.20 1.27 -17.41
CA LEU A 128 -11.13 1.64 -16.36
C LEU A 128 -11.82 2.98 -16.64
N THR A 129 -11.24 3.82 -17.50
CA THR A 129 -11.83 5.12 -17.90
C THR A 129 -13.08 4.89 -18.76
N ALA A 130 -13.05 3.87 -19.62
CA ALA A 130 -14.18 3.44 -20.44
C ALA A 130 -15.20 2.56 -19.68
N SER A 131 -14.85 2.05 -18.50
CA SER A 131 -15.72 1.13 -17.75
C SER A 131 -16.96 1.85 -17.19
N ARG A 132 -18.12 1.21 -17.33
CA ARG A 132 -19.40 1.65 -16.75
C ARG A 132 -20.02 0.57 -15.86
N LEU A 133 -19.18 -0.32 -15.33
CA LEU A 133 -19.62 -1.38 -14.42
C LEU A 133 -20.23 -0.78 -13.14
N PRO A 134 -21.32 -1.38 -12.62
CA PRO A 134 -22.02 -0.90 -11.44
C PRO A 134 -21.18 -1.13 -10.16
N ASP A 135 -21.47 -0.34 -9.12
CA ASP A 135 -20.67 -0.30 -7.89
C ASP A 135 -20.63 -1.66 -7.17
N ASP A 136 -21.70 -2.46 -7.24
CA ASP A 136 -21.76 -3.82 -6.69
C ASP A 136 -20.81 -4.79 -7.42
N TYR A 137 -20.72 -4.69 -8.75
CA TYR A 137 -19.77 -5.47 -9.54
C TYR A 137 -18.33 -5.05 -9.23
N LEU A 138 -18.07 -3.74 -9.12
CA LEU A 138 -16.74 -3.23 -8.75
C LEU A 138 -16.34 -3.70 -7.35
N MET A 139 -17.26 -3.68 -6.39
CA MET A 139 -17.05 -4.20 -5.05
C MET A 139 -16.65 -5.69 -5.11
N GLN A 140 -17.36 -6.49 -5.91
CA GLN A 140 -17.05 -7.91 -6.05
C GLN A 140 -15.71 -8.16 -6.72
N ILE A 141 -15.40 -7.52 -7.85
CA ILE A 141 -14.14 -7.78 -8.57
C ILE A 141 -12.91 -7.27 -7.81
N ILE A 142 -13.03 -6.16 -7.07
CA ILE A 142 -11.93 -5.67 -6.21
C ILE A 142 -11.75 -6.63 -5.03
N SER A 143 -12.86 -7.06 -4.39
CA SER A 143 -12.78 -7.95 -3.22
C SER A 143 -12.27 -9.35 -3.57
N LYS A 144 -12.84 -9.97 -4.62
CA LYS A 144 -12.64 -11.38 -4.99
C LYS A 144 -11.61 -11.58 -6.10
N GLY A 145 -11.08 -10.50 -6.68
CA GLY A 145 -10.21 -10.57 -7.84
C GLY A 145 -10.98 -10.93 -9.10
N GLY A 146 -10.26 -11.03 -10.23
CA GLY A 146 -10.88 -11.33 -11.51
C GLY A 146 -11.43 -12.75 -11.57
N GLU A 147 -10.68 -13.75 -11.11
CA GLU A 147 -11.12 -15.16 -11.10
C GLU A 147 -12.44 -15.35 -10.33
N GLY A 148 -12.58 -14.69 -9.18
CA GLY A 148 -13.77 -14.80 -8.33
C GLY A 148 -15.06 -14.22 -8.93
N VAL A 149 -14.97 -13.55 -10.09
CA VAL A 149 -16.12 -13.06 -10.88
C VAL A 149 -16.07 -13.54 -12.34
N GLY A 150 -15.32 -14.61 -12.64
CA GLY A 150 -15.22 -15.20 -13.98
C GLY A 150 -14.42 -14.37 -14.98
N ARG A 151 -13.50 -13.52 -14.50
CA ARG A 151 -12.56 -12.72 -15.30
C ARG A 151 -11.13 -13.26 -15.13
N SER A 152 -10.17 -12.54 -15.71
CA SER A 152 -8.74 -12.82 -15.66
C SER A 152 -8.23 -13.13 -14.24
N PRO A 153 -7.60 -14.29 -13.99
CA PRO A 153 -7.02 -14.62 -12.68
C PRO A 153 -5.81 -13.76 -12.31
N GLN A 154 -5.27 -13.00 -13.27
CA GLN A 154 -4.15 -12.10 -13.05
C GLN A 154 -4.55 -10.85 -12.24
N MET A 155 -5.85 -10.54 -12.12
CA MET A 155 -6.33 -9.52 -11.19
C MET A 155 -6.51 -10.13 -9.79
N PRO A 156 -5.66 -9.79 -8.81
CA PRO A 156 -5.67 -10.43 -7.49
C PRO A 156 -6.87 -9.99 -6.63
N PRO A 157 -7.31 -10.82 -5.67
CA PRO A 157 -8.31 -10.45 -4.68
C PRO A 157 -7.75 -9.50 -3.61
N TRP A 158 -8.48 -8.44 -3.29
CA TRP A 158 -8.09 -7.45 -2.27
C TRP A 158 -8.93 -7.50 -0.99
N GLY A 159 -9.98 -8.32 -0.91
CA GLY A 159 -10.91 -8.34 0.23
C GLY A 159 -10.29 -8.75 1.58
N ASN A 160 -9.13 -9.41 1.57
CA ASN A 160 -8.37 -9.74 2.78
C ASN A 160 -7.40 -8.63 3.21
N GLN A 161 -7.18 -7.62 2.37
CA GLN A 161 -6.23 -6.54 2.60
C GLN A 161 -6.88 -5.16 2.74
N LEU A 162 -8.03 -4.97 2.07
CA LEU A 162 -8.82 -3.75 2.11
C LEU A 162 -10.15 -4.03 2.81
N ASN A 163 -10.54 -3.16 3.73
CA ASN A 163 -11.86 -3.19 4.32
C ASN A 163 -12.93 -2.61 3.36
N LYS A 164 -14.20 -2.74 3.73
CA LYS A 164 -15.31 -2.27 2.89
C LYS A 164 -15.21 -0.78 2.52
N VAL A 165 -14.89 0.09 3.49
CA VAL A 165 -14.79 1.54 3.26
C VAL A 165 -13.63 1.88 2.32
N GLU A 166 -12.51 1.18 2.43
CA GLU A 166 -11.36 1.33 1.54
C GLU A 166 -11.73 0.93 0.10
N ILE A 167 -12.47 -0.17 -0.08
CA ILE A 167 -12.95 -0.58 -1.42
C ILE A 167 -13.97 0.41 -1.98
N GLU A 168 -14.92 0.87 -1.17
CA GLU A 168 -15.86 1.94 -1.56
C GLU A 168 -15.14 3.23 -1.94
N SER A 169 -14.05 3.56 -1.24
CA SER A 169 -13.21 4.71 -1.56
C SER A 169 -12.52 4.54 -2.91
N VAL A 170 -11.98 3.34 -3.21
CA VAL A 170 -11.43 3.03 -4.54
C VAL A 170 -12.51 3.16 -5.62
N ILE A 171 -13.72 2.63 -5.39
CA ILE A 171 -14.83 2.76 -6.33
C ILE A 171 -15.18 4.22 -6.57
N LEU A 172 -15.25 5.04 -5.52
CA LEU A 172 -15.49 6.48 -5.63
C LEU A 172 -14.39 7.16 -6.47
N TYR A 173 -13.13 6.80 -6.29
CA TYR A 173 -12.04 7.29 -7.12
C TYR A 173 -12.17 6.82 -8.58
N LEU A 174 -12.48 5.54 -8.82
CA LEU A 174 -12.68 5.00 -10.17
C LEU A 174 -13.80 5.73 -10.91
N LYS A 175 -14.87 6.13 -10.22
CA LYS A 175 -15.95 6.93 -10.83
C LYS A 175 -15.45 8.31 -11.28
N SER A 176 -14.47 8.86 -10.59
CA SER A 176 -13.91 10.19 -10.88
C SER A 176 -12.89 10.25 -12.02
N ILE A 177 -12.48 9.10 -12.56
CA ILE A 177 -11.55 8.99 -13.70
C ILE A 177 -12.23 8.43 -14.96
N ARG A 178 -13.56 8.32 -14.94
CA ARG A 178 -14.38 7.84 -16.07
C ARG A 178 -14.80 8.94 -17.04
N ASP A 179 -14.49 10.18 -16.71
CA ASP A 179 -14.88 11.39 -17.43
C ASP A 179 -13.81 11.82 -18.43
#